data_AF-A0A173R246-F1
#
_entry.id   AF-A0A173R246-F1
#
_cell.length_a   1.000
_cell.length_b   1.000
_cell.length_c   1.000
_cell.angle_alpha   90.00
_cell.angle_beta   90.00
_cell.angle_gamma   90.00
#
_symmetry.space_group_name_H-M   'P 1'
#
loop_
_entity.id
_entity.type
_entity.pdbx_description
1 polymer ?
#
loop_
_entity_poly.entity_id
_entity_poly.type
_entity_poly.pdbx_seq_one_letter_code
_entity_poly.pdbx_strand_id
1 'polypeptide(L)'
;MDKKKRLIQLTEGILLCCVIVVMTLLCIGIIKKEVKNTKGKLTETTGWYRIQDNKKVQVDLNQKIKTDTQGKLVLYNDTIAQKYKGYLMTTKAAKYSVRIYAGDQLIYQYSDSNFHRNDQMKSKLSCDARIPEQGKKEPLSRSYIRTEATESMTLMIF
;
A
#
# COMPACT_ATOMS: atom_id res chain seq x y z
N MET A 1 -21.72 54.69 -22.55
CA MET A 1 -21.93 53.61 -21.54
C MET A 1 -21.70 54.21 -20.16
N ASP A 2 -22.70 54.16 -19.27
CA ASP A 2 -22.65 54.80 -17.95
C ASP A 2 -21.50 54.29 -17.08
N LYS A 3 -20.79 55.20 -16.40
CA LYS A 3 -19.67 54.87 -15.50
C LYS A 3 -20.06 53.83 -14.44
N LYS A 4 -21.33 53.87 -13.97
CA LYS A 4 -21.89 52.89 -13.04
C LYS A 4 -21.99 51.48 -13.64
N LYS A 5 -22.44 51.37 -14.90
CA LYS A 5 -22.54 50.08 -15.61
C LYS A 5 -21.16 49.46 -15.85
N ARG A 6 -20.16 50.29 -16.17
CA ARG A 6 -18.76 49.85 -16.34
C ARG A 6 -18.14 49.36 -15.02
N LEU A 7 -18.46 50.00 -13.89
CA LEU A 7 -18.00 49.58 -12.57
C LEU A 7 -18.58 48.21 -12.17
N ILE A 8 -19.88 48.01 -12.42
CA ILE A 8 -20.57 46.75 -12.12
C ILE A 8 -19.97 45.61 -12.97
N GLN A 9 -19.80 45.82 -14.27
CA GLN A 9 -19.18 44.83 -15.16
C GLN A 9 -17.74 44.48 -14.77
N LEU A 10 -16.95 45.46 -14.33
CA LEU A 10 -15.59 45.20 -13.82
C LEU A 10 -15.62 44.38 -12.52
N THR A 11 -16.57 44.67 -11.64
CA THR A 11 -16.71 43.95 -10.35
C THR A 11 -17.17 42.51 -10.58
N GLU A 12 -18.14 42.29 -11.48
CA GLU A 12 -18.60 40.96 -11.90
C GLU A 12 -17.48 40.16 -12.58
N GLY A 13 -16.69 40.81 -13.45
CA GLY A 13 -15.54 40.19 -14.11
C GLY A 13 -14.45 39.77 -13.13
N ILE A 14 -14.15 40.60 -12.13
CA ILE A 14 -13.20 40.27 -11.06
C ILE A 14 -13.73 39.10 -10.23
N LEU A 15 -15.01 39.10 -9.85
CA LEU A 15 -15.62 38.04 -9.07
C LEU A 15 -15.57 36.70 -9.83
N LEU A 16 -15.90 36.69 -11.12
CA LEU A 16 -15.80 35.51 -11.97
C LEU A 16 -14.36 34.98 -12.06
N CYS A 17 -13.38 35.87 -12.25
CA CYS A 17 -11.95 35.48 -12.23
C CYS A 17 -11.55 34.85 -10.89
N CYS A 18 -11.98 35.41 -9.75
CA CYS A 18 -11.69 34.85 -8.43
C CYS A 18 -12.27 33.43 -8.28
N VAL A 19 -13.51 33.20 -8.73
CA VAL A 19 -14.14 31.87 -8.67
C VAL A 19 -13.37 30.85 -9.52
N ILE A 20 -12.97 31.23 -10.73
CA ILE A 20 -12.20 30.35 -11.63
C ILE A 20 -10.83 30.00 -11.01
N VAL A 21 -10.13 30.96 -10.40
CA VAL A 21 -8.85 30.71 -9.73
C VAL A 21 -9.03 29.75 -8.55
N VAL A 22 -10.06 29.93 -7.73
CA VAL A 22 -10.32 29.00 -6.60
C VAL A 22 -10.64 27.60 -7.10
N MET A 23 -11.49 27.47 -8.13
CA MET A 23 -11.85 26.17 -8.71
C MET A 23 -10.64 25.45 -9.31
N THR A 24 -9.78 26.17 -10.04
CA THR A 24 -8.56 25.58 -10.62
C THR A 24 -7.57 25.12 -9.55
N LEU A 25 -7.38 25.88 -8.47
CA LEU A 25 -6.54 25.47 -7.34
C LEU A 25 -7.08 24.22 -6.63
N LEU A 26 -8.39 24.12 -6.44
CA LEU A 26 -9.04 22.93 -5.88
C LEU A 26 -8.83 21.71 -6.79
N CYS A 27 -9.05 21.85 -8.10
CA CYS A 27 -8.80 20.79 -9.07
C CYS A 27 -7.34 20.31 -9.05
N ILE A 28 -6.37 21.23 -9.02
CA ILE A 28 -4.94 20.88 -8.92
C ILE A 28 -4.66 20.13 -7.61
N GLY A 29 -5.27 20.55 -6.49
CA GLY A 29 -5.14 19.88 -5.20
C GLY A 29 -5.66 18.45 -5.23
N ILE A 30 -6.83 18.23 -5.84
CA ILE A 30 -7.44 16.90 -6.00
C ILE A 30 -6.59 16.02 -6.93
N ILE A 31 -6.16 16.54 -8.08
CA ILE A 31 -5.32 15.80 -9.04
C ILE A 31 -3.98 15.40 -8.40
N LYS A 32 -3.33 16.31 -7.67
CA LYS A 32 -2.08 15.98 -6.96
C LYS A 32 -2.28 14.94 -5.86
N LYS A 33 -3.43 14.96 -5.17
CA LYS A 33 -3.79 13.96 -4.16
C LYS A 33 -4.05 12.60 -4.80
N GLU A 34 -4.75 12.56 -5.92
CA GLU A 34 -4.92 11.35 -6.72
C GLU A 34 -3.59 10.81 -7.22
N VAL A 35 -2.77 11.61 -7.92
CA VAL A 35 -1.47 11.16 -8.45
C VAL A 35 -0.56 10.59 -7.36
N LYS A 36 -0.59 11.15 -6.14
CA LYS A 36 0.10 10.54 -4.99
C LYS A 36 -0.48 9.18 -4.65
N ASN A 37 -1.80 9.04 -4.59
CA ASN A 37 -2.48 7.78 -4.32
C ASN A 37 -2.33 6.74 -5.45
N THR A 38 -2.18 7.17 -6.71
CA THR A 38 -2.06 6.33 -7.92
C THR A 38 -0.61 5.94 -8.25
N LYS A 39 0.29 5.89 -7.26
CA LYS A 39 1.52 5.11 -7.44
C LYS A 39 1.11 3.65 -7.65
N GLY A 40 1.63 3.04 -8.72
CA GLY A 40 1.15 1.78 -9.28
C GLY A 40 1.03 0.61 -8.30
N LYS A 41 0.41 -0.48 -8.77
CA LYS A 41 0.32 -1.73 -8.03
C LYS A 41 1.63 -2.53 -8.17
N LEU A 42 2.12 -3.11 -7.07
CA LEU A 42 3.40 -3.82 -7.03
C LEU A 42 3.27 -5.33 -7.28
N THR A 43 3.62 -5.78 -8.49
CA THR A 43 3.62 -7.21 -8.88
C THR A 43 5.00 -7.87 -8.75
N GLU A 44 5.83 -7.45 -7.77
CA GLU A 44 7.17 -8.04 -7.58
C GLU A 44 7.08 -9.37 -6.81
N THR A 45 7.18 -10.46 -7.57
CA THR A 45 7.22 -11.83 -7.05
C THR A 45 8.63 -12.29 -6.68
N THR A 46 9.65 -11.45 -6.92
CA THR A 46 11.08 -11.79 -6.75
C THR A 46 11.72 -11.15 -5.53
N GLY A 47 12.88 -11.68 -5.12
CA GLY A 47 13.69 -11.12 -4.02
C GLY A 47 13.16 -11.42 -2.61
N TRP A 48 12.17 -12.32 -2.50
CA TRP A 48 11.64 -12.79 -1.24
C TRP A 48 12.54 -13.87 -0.64
N TYR A 49 12.82 -13.75 0.65
CA TYR A 49 13.60 -14.75 1.37
C TYR A 49 13.06 -14.95 2.78
N ARG A 50 13.40 -16.08 3.38
CA ARG A 50 13.20 -16.33 4.82
C ARG A 50 14.54 -16.48 5.51
N ILE A 51 14.56 -16.30 6.82
CA ILE A 51 15.75 -16.58 7.63
C ILE A 51 15.59 -17.98 8.21
N GLN A 52 16.53 -18.86 7.89
CA GLN A 52 16.64 -20.21 8.46
C GLN A 52 18.08 -20.45 8.86
N ASP A 53 18.29 -20.94 10.08
CA ASP A 53 19.63 -21.20 10.63
C ASP A 53 20.56 -20.00 10.47
N ASN A 54 20.03 -18.81 10.72
CA ASN A 54 20.70 -17.51 10.59
C ASN A 54 21.17 -17.17 9.16
N LYS A 55 20.69 -17.87 8.13
CA LYS A 55 21.00 -17.65 6.72
C LYS A 55 19.75 -17.18 5.95
N LYS A 56 19.97 -16.34 4.94
CA LYS A 56 18.93 -15.95 3.98
C LYS A 56 18.70 -17.09 2.98
N VAL A 57 17.50 -17.65 2.96
CA VAL A 57 17.07 -18.67 2.01
C VAL A 57 16.02 -18.05 1.10
N GLN A 58 16.33 -17.99 -0.21
CA GLN A 58 15.39 -17.45 -1.20
C GLN A 58 14.11 -18.30 -1.26
N VAL A 59 12.99 -17.63 -1.48
CA VAL A 59 11.66 -18.24 -1.52
C VAL A 59 11.01 -17.92 -2.86
N ASP A 60 10.64 -18.97 -3.58
CA ASP A 60 9.78 -18.86 -4.76
C ASP A 60 8.31 -18.80 -4.31
N LEU A 61 7.69 -17.63 -4.50
CA LEU A 61 6.29 -17.39 -4.13
C LEU A 61 5.29 -18.20 -4.96
N ASN A 62 5.70 -18.73 -6.12
CA ASN A 62 4.83 -19.54 -6.98
C ASN A 62 4.67 -20.98 -6.48
N GLN A 63 5.46 -21.37 -5.47
CA GLN A 63 5.42 -22.71 -4.90
C GLN A 63 4.76 -22.70 -3.52
N LYS A 64 4.36 -23.88 -3.05
CA LYS A 64 3.91 -24.04 -1.66
C LYS A 64 5.09 -23.85 -0.72
N ILE A 65 4.99 -22.87 0.16
CA ILE A 65 6.03 -22.55 1.15
C ILE A 65 5.67 -23.21 2.47
N LYS A 66 6.58 -24.02 3.01
CA LYS A 66 6.42 -24.63 4.34
C LYS A 66 6.58 -23.57 5.43
N THR A 67 5.69 -23.62 6.41
CA THR A 67 5.78 -22.81 7.63
C THR A 67 6.84 -23.36 8.58
N ASP A 68 7.21 -22.58 9.60
CA ASP A 68 8.00 -23.09 10.71
C ASP A 68 7.17 -24.03 11.61
N THR A 69 7.83 -24.57 12.65
CA THR A 69 7.22 -25.51 13.62
C THR A 69 6.07 -24.90 14.44
N GLN A 70 5.93 -23.57 14.45
CA GLN A 70 4.83 -22.86 15.10
C GLN A 70 3.71 -22.50 14.12
N GLY A 71 3.80 -22.94 12.86
CA GLY A 71 2.86 -22.52 11.83
C GLY A 71 2.98 -21.03 11.50
N LYS A 72 4.18 -20.46 11.57
CA LYS A 72 4.43 -19.08 11.14
C LYS A 72 5.29 -19.08 9.89
N LEU A 73 5.03 -18.11 9.02
CA LEU A 73 5.88 -17.83 7.88
C LEU A 73 6.22 -16.34 7.89
N VAL A 74 7.51 -16.03 7.87
CA VAL A 74 8.02 -14.66 7.76
C VAL A 74 8.88 -14.57 6.52
N LEU A 75 8.44 -13.74 5.58
CA LEU A 75 9.14 -13.47 4.33
C LEU A 75 9.64 -12.03 4.34
N TYR A 76 10.87 -11.86 3.90
CA TYR A 76 11.59 -10.59 3.88
C TYR A 76 11.90 -10.18 2.44
N ASN A 77 11.90 -8.88 2.19
CA ASN A 77 12.36 -8.29 0.96
C ASN A 77 13.07 -6.96 1.28
N ASP A 78 14.34 -6.84 0.87
CA ASP A 78 15.19 -5.69 1.22
C ASP A 78 15.06 -4.51 0.22
N THR A 79 14.38 -4.71 -0.92
CA THR A 79 14.31 -3.71 -2.01
C THR A 79 12.96 -2.99 -2.07
N ILE A 80 11.87 -3.62 -1.65
CA ILE A 80 10.50 -3.10 -1.81
C ILE A 80 10.31 -1.74 -1.13
N ALA A 81 10.68 -1.63 0.15
CA ALA A 81 10.51 -0.38 0.91
C ALA A 81 11.28 0.80 0.30
N GLN A 82 12.40 0.54 -0.38
CA GLN A 82 13.21 1.58 -0.99
C GLN A 82 12.68 1.98 -2.38
N LYS A 83 12.42 1.00 -3.24
CA LYS A 83 12.09 1.18 -4.66
C LYS A 83 10.66 1.67 -4.87
N TYR A 84 9.73 1.27 -4.01
CA TYR A 84 8.30 1.45 -4.24
C TYR A 84 7.63 2.34 -3.19
N LYS A 85 8.34 3.38 -2.73
CA LYS A 85 7.81 4.35 -1.76
C LYS A 85 6.50 4.98 -2.23
N GLY A 86 5.45 4.84 -1.43
CA GLY A 86 4.11 5.32 -1.74
C GLY A 86 3.29 4.42 -2.67
N TYR A 87 3.81 3.29 -3.14
CA TYR A 87 3.03 2.33 -3.92
C TYR A 87 2.12 1.50 -2.99
N LEU A 88 1.08 0.90 -3.58
CA LEU A 88 0.29 -0.14 -2.91
C LEU A 88 0.91 -1.50 -3.18
N MET A 89 1.24 -2.18 -2.10
CA MET A 89 1.61 -3.59 -2.10
C MET A 89 0.37 -4.42 -1.80
N THR A 90 0.01 -5.33 -2.69
CA THR A 90 -1.20 -6.16 -2.57
C THR A 90 -0.83 -7.63 -2.41
N THR A 91 -1.45 -8.30 -1.46
CA THR A 91 -1.33 -9.76 -1.30
C THR A 91 -2.67 -10.43 -1.00
N LYS A 92 -2.85 -11.70 -1.39
CA LYS A 92 -4.02 -12.53 -1.04
C LYS A 92 -3.71 -13.47 0.12
N ALA A 93 -3.44 -12.91 1.29
CA ALA A 93 -3.01 -13.68 2.47
C ALA A 93 -3.91 -13.48 3.70
N ALA A 94 -5.12 -12.94 3.53
CA ALA A 94 -6.10 -12.78 4.61
C ALA A 94 -6.48 -14.10 5.29
N LYS A 95 -6.50 -15.21 4.54
CA LYS A 95 -6.73 -16.56 5.10
C LYS A 95 -5.72 -16.91 6.22
N TYR A 96 -4.55 -16.30 6.17
CA TYR A 96 -3.42 -16.58 7.05
C TYR A 96 -3.10 -15.41 8.00
N SER A 97 -4.11 -14.60 8.32
CA SER A 97 -3.99 -13.49 9.27
C SER A 97 -2.81 -12.55 8.99
N VAL A 98 -2.60 -12.20 7.72
CA VAL A 98 -1.41 -11.48 7.27
C VAL A 98 -1.17 -10.16 8.00
N ARG A 99 0.10 -9.91 8.35
CA ARG A 99 0.61 -8.63 8.81
C ARG A 99 1.76 -8.20 7.90
N ILE A 100 1.77 -6.93 7.50
CA ILE A 100 2.79 -6.37 6.60
C ILE A 100 3.51 -5.25 7.33
N TYR A 101 4.84 -5.30 7.27
CA TYR A 101 5.72 -4.35 7.92
C TYR A 101 6.66 -3.69 6.91
N ALA A 102 6.98 -2.42 7.16
CA ALA A 102 8.04 -1.69 6.49
C ALA A 102 9.07 -1.27 7.55
N GLY A 103 10.22 -1.97 7.61
CA GLY A 103 11.10 -1.93 8.78
C GLY A 103 10.35 -2.43 10.01
N ASP A 104 10.37 -1.66 11.09
CA ASP A 104 9.64 -1.97 12.33
C ASP A 104 8.19 -1.45 12.34
N GLN A 105 7.77 -0.72 11.30
CA GLN A 105 6.42 -0.15 11.25
C GLN A 105 5.42 -1.17 10.71
N LEU A 106 4.41 -1.53 11.51
CA LEU A 106 3.22 -2.23 11.03
C LEU A 106 2.42 -1.30 10.11
N ILE A 107 2.27 -1.69 8.84
CA ILE A 107 1.55 -0.89 7.83
C ILE A 107 0.23 -1.53 7.38
N TYR A 108 0.03 -2.81 7.68
CA TYR A 108 -1.24 -3.51 7.46
C TYR A 108 -1.36 -4.70 8.40
N GLN A 109 -2.57 -4.90 8.95
CA GLN A 109 -2.94 -6.10 9.69
C GLN A 109 -4.32 -6.53 9.23
N TYR A 110 -4.43 -7.79 8.80
CA TYR A 110 -5.74 -8.39 8.57
C TYR A 110 -6.47 -8.53 9.90
N SER A 111 -7.74 -8.11 9.91
CA SER A 111 -8.69 -8.35 10.99
C SER A 111 -10.02 -8.73 10.36
N ASP A 112 -10.72 -9.67 10.99
CA ASP A 112 -12.11 -9.95 10.65
C ASP A 112 -13.00 -8.74 10.99
N SER A 113 -14.07 -8.60 10.22
CA SER A 113 -15.18 -7.70 10.53
C SER A 113 -16.20 -8.41 11.42
N ASN A 114 -17.22 -7.69 11.90
CA ASN A 114 -18.35 -8.29 12.63
C ASN A 114 -19.00 -9.45 11.85
N PHE A 115 -18.95 -9.42 10.51
CA PHE A 115 -19.26 -10.56 9.68
C PHE A 115 -18.05 -11.50 9.57
N HIS A 116 -18.17 -12.70 10.15
CA HIS A 116 -17.13 -13.71 10.12
C HIS A 116 -17.02 -14.30 8.71
N ARG A 117 -15.82 -14.25 8.13
CA ARG A 117 -15.55 -14.77 6.78
C ARG A 117 -14.95 -16.17 6.87
N ASN A 118 -15.41 -17.08 6.03
CA ASN A 118 -14.80 -18.40 5.90
C ASN A 118 -13.50 -18.35 5.06
N ASP A 119 -12.74 -19.45 5.06
CA ASP A 119 -11.48 -19.58 4.32
C ASP A 119 -11.60 -19.28 2.82
N GLN A 120 -12.71 -19.69 2.20
CA GLN A 120 -12.94 -19.47 0.78
C GLN A 120 -13.06 -17.97 0.48
N MET A 121 -13.78 -17.23 1.32
CA MET A 121 -13.88 -15.77 1.22
C MET A 121 -12.53 -15.12 1.50
N LYS A 122 -11.84 -15.51 2.59
CA LYS A 122 -10.55 -14.96 2.99
C LYS A 122 -9.48 -15.14 1.92
N SER A 123 -9.48 -16.25 1.18
CA SER A 123 -8.53 -16.52 0.10
C SER A 123 -8.67 -15.56 -1.11
N LYS A 124 -9.82 -14.89 -1.25
CA LYS A 124 -10.10 -13.95 -2.35
C LYS A 124 -9.85 -12.49 -1.99
N LEU A 125 -9.66 -12.18 -0.70
CA LEU A 125 -9.48 -10.81 -0.23
C LEU A 125 -8.10 -10.27 -0.60
N SER A 126 -8.09 -9.07 -1.17
CA SER A 126 -6.87 -8.26 -1.31
C SER A 126 -6.51 -7.62 0.03
N CYS A 127 -5.25 -7.76 0.41
CA CYS A 127 -4.64 -7.11 1.56
C CYS A 127 -3.71 -6.04 1.01
N ASP A 128 -4.17 -4.79 1.01
CA ASP A 128 -3.49 -3.66 0.40
C ASP A 128 -2.77 -2.83 1.47
N ALA A 129 -1.43 -2.83 1.40
CA ALA A 129 -0.57 -2.06 2.28
C ALA A 129 0.11 -0.94 1.51
N ARG A 130 -0.03 0.29 1.97
CA ARG A 130 0.66 1.44 1.37
C ARG A 130 2.07 1.56 1.94
N ILE A 131 3.07 1.51 1.06
CA ILE A 131 4.48 1.66 1.46
C ILE A 131 4.73 3.11 1.88
N PRO A 132 5.27 3.40 3.07
CA PRO A 132 5.52 4.76 3.53
C PRO A 132 6.44 5.56 2.60
N GLU A 133 6.18 6.86 2.41
CA GLU A 133 7.03 7.74 1.58
C GLU A 133 8.34 8.15 2.28
N GLN A 134 8.31 8.25 3.61
CA GLN A 134 9.48 8.55 4.43
C GLN A 134 9.82 7.30 5.24
N GLY A 135 10.99 6.71 4.96
CA GLY A 135 11.58 5.75 5.88
C GLY A 135 12.06 6.53 7.10
N LYS A 136 11.58 6.18 8.30
CA LYS A 136 12.25 6.65 9.51
C LYS A 136 13.69 6.16 9.44
N LYS A 137 14.63 7.07 9.71
CA LYS A 137 16.07 6.86 9.73
C LYS A 137 16.41 5.59 10.52
N GLU A 138 16.77 4.51 9.83
CA GLU A 138 17.74 3.48 10.25
C GLU A 138 18.11 2.61 9.03
N PRO A 139 19.34 2.07 8.96
CA PRO A 139 19.79 1.21 7.88
C PRO A 139 19.25 -0.23 8.05
N LEU A 140 17.93 -0.39 8.08
CA LEU A 140 17.26 -1.70 7.96
C LEU A 140 16.04 -1.55 7.06
N SER A 141 16.30 -1.42 5.76
CA SER A 141 15.33 -1.24 4.69
C SER A 141 14.52 -2.49 4.34
N ARG A 142 14.04 -3.24 5.33
CA ARG A 142 13.44 -4.55 5.12
C ARG A 142 11.92 -4.46 5.19
N SER A 143 11.23 -4.76 4.09
CA SER A 143 9.80 -5.08 4.13
C SER A 143 9.64 -6.53 4.53
N TYR A 144 8.69 -6.85 5.41
CA TYR A 144 8.40 -8.25 5.69
C TYR A 144 6.91 -8.53 5.83
N ILE A 145 6.52 -9.68 5.30
CA ILE A 145 5.18 -10.24 5.42
C ILE A 145 5.26 -11.33 6.48
N ARG A 146 4.45 -11.20 7.52
CA ARG A 146 4.23 -12.26 8.50
C ARG A 146 2.84 -12.85 8.28
N THR A 147 2.78 -14.16 8.24
CA THR A 147 1.53 -14.91 8.16
C THR A 147 1.52 -16.02 9.20
N GLU A 148 0.32 -16.39 9.64
CA GLU A 148 0.04 -17.48 10.55
C GLU A 148 -0.70 -18.57 9.74
N ALA A 149 -0.07 -19.74 9.53
CA ALA A 149 -0.64 -20.87 8.80
C ALA A 149 -0.03 -22.20 9.27
N THR A 150 -0.85 -23.23 9.39
CA THR A 150 -0.47 -24.47 10.08
C THR A 150 0.37 -25.47 9.29
N GLU A 151 0.48 -25.39 7.95
CA GLU A 151 1.18 -26.45 7.19
C GLU A 151 1.92 -25.97 5.92
N SER A 152 1.26 -25.22 5.03
CA SER A 152 1.90 -24.64 3.84
C SER A 152 1.08 -23.52 3.24
N MET A 153 1.74 -22.57 2.57
CA MET A 153 1.12 -21.36 2.06
C MET A 153 1.47 -21.10 0.59
N THR A 154 0.49 -20.65 -0.18
CA THR A 154 0.70 -20.00 -1.48
C THR A 154 0.43 -18.51 -1.28
N LEU A 155 1.45 -17.68 -1.50
CA LEU A 155 1.36 -16.25 -1.28
C LEU A 155 1.46 -15.54 -2.63
N MET A 156 0.31 -15.10 -3.15
CA MET A 156 0.29 -14.27 -4.36
C MET A 156 0.48 -12.80 -3.96
N ILE A 157 1.49 -12.16 -4.53
CA ILE A 157 1.76 -10.72 -4.47
C ILE A 157 1.53 -10.17 -5.88
N PHE A 158 0.69 -9.15 -6.00
CA PHE A 158 0.24 -8.56 -7.27
C PHE A 158 0.48 -7.07 -7.34
#